data_AF-A0A9D7W2T1-F1
#
_entry.id   AF-A0A9D7W2T1-F1
#
_cell.length_a   1.000
_cell.length_b   1.000
_cell.length_c   1.000
_cell.angle_alpha   90.00
_cell.angle_beta   90.00
_cell.angle_gamma   90.00
#
_symmetry.space_group_name_H-M   'P 1'
#
loop_
_entity.id
_entity.type
_entity.pdbx_description
1 polymer ?
#
loop_
_entity_poly.entity_id
_entity_poly.type
_entity_poly.pdbx_seq_one_letter_code
_entity_poly.pdbx_strand_id
1 'polypeptide(L)'
;MKDEAGAVPYSMRCQILRKCIVPVLYCFAATSLWAQEKTVREINVFPPAVRLDSARDFQTIIVQATCEDSVTEDVTRSAKMAFKNSEYATLERIDGDAGTSIRLSPKQDGETVLVVTYGGHQVELPVSVQSAAKEPPLSFRLDVMPVFARAGCNMGSCHGAARGKDGFRLSLFGFDPAGDYHRLTREMPGRRINLANPEGSLVVQKAVGAVPHTGGKRFEKDSELADRLIRWIAAGAQNDPNAGKDTPKLQAVDLYPPTTLLEGEQATQQLVAVARFSDGTDRDVTDLVWYGSNNDSSVAITSSGNTASGQRGESFVMARYDTITVGVPIVVIPKNLTFEYPEQDGNTWIDELV
;
A
#
# COMPACT_ATOMS: atom_id res chain seq x y z
N MET A 1 68.20 -3.63 69.80
CA MET A 1 68.15 -2.99 68.46
C MET A 1 66.80 -3.35 67.88
N LYS A 2 66.00 -2.33 67.57
CA LYS A 2 64.57 -2.39 67.20
C LYS A 2 64.30 -3.24 65.96
N ASP A 3 63.10 -3.74 65.67
CA ASP A 3 61.91 -4.19 66.43
C ASP A 3 60.95 -4.82 65.39
N GLU A 4 60.24 -5.89 65.77
CA GLU A 4 59.46 -6.79 64.91
C GLU A 4 57.93 -6.63 65.03
N ALA A 5 57.26 -6.96 63.92
CA ALA A 5 56.05 -7.78 63.72
C ALA A 5 54.71 -7.54 64.48
N GLY A 6 53.66 -7.29 63.68
CA GLY A 6 52.50 -8.19 63.46
C GLY A 6 51.37 -8.29 64.50
N ALA A 7 50.11 -8.04 64.08
CA ALA A 7 48.92 -8.89 64.30
C ALA A 7 47.59 -8.17 63.94
N VAL A 8 46.53 -8.98 63.80
CA VAL A 8 45.26 -8.80 63.07
C VAL A 8 44.08 -8.42 64.05
N PRO A 9 42.76 -8.69 63.79
CA PRO A 9 41.62 -7.78 63.54
C PRO A 9 40.49 -7.74 64.64
N TYR A 10 39.29 -7.20 64.32
CA TYR A 10 37.93 -7.78 64.53
C TYR A 10 36.80 -6.88 65.15
N SER A 11 35.69 -6.80 64.39
CA SER A 11 34.22 -6.77 64.66
C SER A 11 33.49 -5.98 65.79
N MET A 12 32.39 -5.33 65.34
CA MET A 12 30.97 -5.31 65.83
C MET A 12 30.59 -5.05 67.31
N ARG A 13 29.66 -4.09 67.51
CA ARG A 13 28.24 -4.32 67.92
C ARG A 13 27.42 -3.03 68.21
N CYS A 14 26.08 -3.18 68.18
CA CYS A 14 24.99 -2.43 68.88
C CYS A 14 24.41 -1.16 68.17
N GLN A 15 23.10 -0.83 68.07
CA GLN A 15 21.78 -1.28 68.58
C GLN A 15 20.60 -0.73 67.72
N ILE A 16 19.52 -1.53 67.62
CA ILE A 16 18.06 -1.24 67.76
C ILE A 16 17.45 0.08 67.20
N LEU A 17 16.44 -0.04 66.31
CA LEU A 17 15.09 0.57 66.45
C LEU A 17 14.12 0.12 65.32
N ARG A 18 13.09 -0.65 65.70
CA ARG A 18 11.92 -0.97 64.86
C ARG A 18 11.01 0.25 64.76
N LYS A 19 10.77 0.77 63.55
CA LYS A 19 9.62 1.66 63.25
C LYS A 19 8.64 0.90 62.36
N CYS A 20 7.41 0.72 62.83
CA CYS A 20 6.29 0.22 62.03
C CYS A 20 5.92 1.28 60.98
N ILE A 21 6.04 0.94 59.70
CA ILE A 21 5.51 1.74 58.58
C ILE A 21 4.18 1.09 58.19
N VAL A 22 3.09 1.82 58.40
CA VAL A 22 1.76 1.48 57.85
C VAL A 22 1.74 1.96 56.40
N PRO A 23 1.48 1.10 55.40
CA PRO A 23 1.36 1.56 54.03
C PRO A 23 -0.03 2.20 53.85
N VAL A 24 -0.04 3.51 53.62
CA VAL A 24 -1.23 4.21 53.12
C VAL A 24 -1.37 3.82 51.64
N LEU A 25 -2.36 2.97 51.36
CA LEU A 25 -2.70 2.54 50.01
C LEU A 25 -3.44 3.70 49.31
N TYR A 26 -2.71 4.50 48.52
CA TYR A 26 -3.34 5.44 47.59
C TYR A 26 -3.91 4.65 46.41
N CYS A 27 -5.22 4.40 46.42
CA CYS A 27 -5.95 3.96 45.24
C CYS A 27 -5.97 5.12 44.23
N PHE A 28 -5.02 5.14 43.31
CA PHE A 28 -5.18 5.87 42.05
C PHE A 28 -6.25 5.13 41.24
N ALA A 29 -7.49 5.64 41.28
CA ALA A 29 -8.50 5.29 40.30
C ALA A 29 -8.04 5.83 38.95
N ALA A 30 -7.40 4.97 38.14
CA ALA A 30 -7.17 5.26 36.74
C ALA A 30 -8.55 5.25 36.05
N THR A 31 -9.16 6.43 35.90
CA THR A 31 -10.28 6.62 34.99
C THR A 31 -9.72 6.50 33.58
N SER A 32 -9.82 5.29 33.03
CA SER A 32 -9.67 5.06 31.59
C SER A 32 -10.67 5.97 30.88
N LEU A 33 -10.22 7.06 30.25
CA LEU A 33 -11.03 7.71 29.22
C LEU A 33 -11.10 6.70 28.06
N TRP A 34 -12.16 5.90 28.04
CA TRP A 34 -12.54 5.19 26.83
C TRP A 34 -13.05 6.27 25.87
N ALA A 35 -12.32 6.50 24.78
CA ALA A 35 -12.89 7.19 23.64
C ALA A 35 -14.17 6.44 23.26
N GLN A 36 -15.30 7.14 23.21
CA GLN A 36 -16.57 6.51 22.84
C GLN A 36 -16.44 6.07 21.38
N GLU A 37 -16.36 4.75 21.16
CA GLU A 37 -16.32 4.20 19.80
C GLU A 37 -17.55 4.67 19.03
N LYS A 38 -17.32 5.21 17.83
CA LYS A 38 -18.40 5.65 16.97
C LYS A 38 -19.25 4.46 16.58
N THR A 39 -20.57 4.66 16.57
CA THR A 39 -21.49 3.60 16.14
C THR A 39 -21.37 3.44 14.63
N VAL A 40 -21.08 2.21 14.19
CA VAL A 40 -20.97 1.85 12.78
C VAL A 40 -22.37 1.76 12.17
N ARG A 41 -22.62 2.55 11.12
CA ARG A 41 -23.86 2.54 10.34
C ARG A 41 -23.85 1.42 9.30
N GLU A 42 -22.73 1.22 8.63
CA GLU A 42 -22.54 0.20 7.60
C GLU A 42 -21.06 -0.14 7.40
N ILE A 43 -20.79 -1.26 6.74
CA ILE A 43 -19.45 -1.62 6.25
C ILE A 43 -19.49 -1.86 4.75
N ASN A 44 -18.45 -1.42 4.05
CA ASN A 44 -18.23 -1.66 2.64
C ASN A 44 -16.94 -2.46 2.45
N VAL A 45 -16.95 -3.42 1.51
CA VAL A 45 -15.81 -4.27 1.20
C VAL A 45 -15.37 -3.99 -0.22
N PHE A 46 -14.08 -3.74 -0.41
CA PHE A 46 -13.50 -3.39 -1.71
C PHE A 46 -12.34 -4.32 -2.10
N PRO A 47 -12.20 -4.64 -3.40
CA PRO A 47 -13.18 -4.39 -4.47
C PRO A 47 -14.51 -5.13 -4.22
N PRO A 48 -15.62 -4.76 -4.89
CA PRO A 48 -16.95 -5.33 -4.61
C PRO A 48 -17.13 -6.79 -5.05
N ALA A 49 -16.19 -7.31 -5.84
CA ALA A 49 -16.05 -8.73 -6.18
C ALA A 49 -14.57 -9.01 -6.44
N VAL A 50 -14.17 -10.27 -6.32
CA VAL A 50 -12.80 -10.72 -6.57
C VAL A 50 -12.79 -11.75 -7.67
N ARG A 51 -11.93 -11.54 -8.66
CA ARG A 51 -11.59 -12.54 -9.66
C ARG A 51 -10.09 -12.81 -9.60
N LEU A 52 -9.73 -14.09 -9.62
CA LEU A 52 -8.33 -14.54 -9.62
C LEU A 52 -8.13 -15.41 -10.86
N ASP A 53 -7.32 -14.95 -11.81
CA ASP A 53 -7.22 -15.51 -13.17
C ASP A 53 -5.91 -16.29 -13.44
N SER A 54 -5.02 -16.43 -12.46
CA SER A 54 -3.77 -17.20 -12.60
C SER A 54 -3.15 -17.61 -11.28
N ALA A 55 -2.20 -18.55 -11.28
CA ALA A 55 -1.46 -18.97 -10.09
C ALA A 55 -0.70 -17.84 -9.36
N ARG A 56 -0.32 -16.77 -10.08
CA ARG A 56 0.35 -15.59 -9.49
C ARG A 56 -0.59 -14.49 -9.07
N ASP A 57 -1.87 -14.62 -9.39
CA ASP A 57 -2.83 -13.56 -9.17
C ASP A 57 -3.10 -13.36 -7.68
N PHE A 58 -3.55 -12.17 -7.34
CA PHE A 58 -3.94 -11.85 -5.98
C PHE A 58 -4.87 -10.65 -5.94
N GLN A 59 -5.57 -10.53 -4.81
CA GLN A 59 -6.39 -9.36 -4.54
C GLN A 59 -6.30 -8.95 -3.08
N THR A 60 -5.91 -7.71 -2.84
CA THR A 60 -5.96 -7.09 -1.51
C THR A 60 -7.40 -6.63 -1.23
N ILE A 61 -7.87 -6.86 -0.01
CA ILE A 61 -9.21 -6.47 0.45
C ILE A 61 -9.10 -5.30 1.40
N ILE A 62 -9.97 -4.32 1.21
CA ILE A 62 -10.21 -3.21 2.15
C ILE A 62 -11.61 -3.35 2.72
N VAL A 63 -11.75 -3.14 4.03
CA VAL A 63 -13.05 -2.99 4.69
C VAL A 63 -13.11 -1.59 5.29
N GLN A 64 -14.04 -0.79 4.80
CA GLN A 64 -14.29 0.55 5.29
C GLN A 64 -15.61 0.56 6.05
N ALA A 65 -15.58 0.93 7.33
CA ALA A 65 -16.78 1.23 8.10
C ALA A 65 -17.18 2.68 7.85
N THR A 66 -18.48 2.95 7.74
CA THR A 66 -19.02 4.31 7.80
C THR A 66 -19.83 4.45 9.08
N CYS A 67 -19.49 5.43 9.89
CA CYS A 67 -20.15 5.74 11.15
C CYS A 67 -21.45 6.55 10.92
N GLU A 68 -22.27 6.68 11.96
CA GLU A 68 -23.52 7.47 11.91
C GLU A 68 -23.31 8.94 11.51
N ASP A 69 -22.17 9.53 11.90
CA ASP A 69 -21.76 10.88 11.51
C ASP A 69 -21.08 10.95 10.13
N SER A 70 -21.14 9.86 9.36
CA SER A 70 -20.52 9.68 8.03
C SER A 70 -19.00 9.66 8.01
N VAL A 71 -18.31 9.75 9.15
CA VAL A 71 -16.87 9.50 9.21
C VAL A 71 -16.59 8.05 8.82
N THR A 72 -15.54 7.85 8.04
CA THR A 72 -15.12 6.52 7.60
C THR A 72 -13.91 6.04 8.38
N GLU A 73 -13.86 4.75 8.68
CA GLU A 73 -12.74 4.10 9.35
C GLU A 73 -12.28 2.89 8.54
N ASP A 74 -10.96 2.76 8.34
CA ASP A 74 -10.37 1.54 7.80
C ASP A 74 -10.35 0.46 8.89
N VAL A 75 -11.26 -0.50 8.75
CA VAL A 75 -11.46 -1.59 9.72
C VAL A 75 -10.97 -2.93 9.17
N THR A 76 -10.22 -2.91 8.05
CA THR A 76 -9.70 -4.10 7.37
C THR A 76 -9.01 -5.06 8.33
N ARG A 77 -8.18 -4.53 9.23
CA ARG A 77 -7.43 -5.33 10.22
C ARG A 77 -8.35 -6.00 11.24
N SER A 78 -9.39 -5.29 11.67
CA SER A 78 -10.27 -5.64 12.79
C SER A 78 -11.51 -6.45 12.36
N ALA A 79 -11.86 -6.39 11.08
CA ALA A 79 -12.93 -7.18 10.50
C ALA A 79 -12.60 -8.68 10.57
N LYS A 80 -13.61 -9.50 10.89
CA LYS A 80 -13.51 -10.95 10.81
C LYS A 80 -13.90 -11.40 9.41
N MET A 81 -13.07 -12.23 8.79
CA MET A 81 -13.25 -12.70 7.42
C MET A 81 -13.14 -14.22 7.38
N ALA A 82 -14.09 -14.88 6.73
CA ALA A 82 -14.07 -16.33 6.55
C ALA A 82 -14.75 -16.71 5.23
N PHE A 83 -14.14 -17.65 4.50
CA PHE A 83 -14.77 -18.21 3.32
C PHE A 83 -15.92 -19.15 3.69
N LYS A 84 -17.00 -19.14 2.89
CA LYS A 84 -18.01 -20.22 2.92
C LYS A 84 -17.39 -21.55 2.51
N ASN A 85 -16.52 -21.54 1.50
CA ASN A 85 -15.63 -22.66 1.14
C ASN A 85 -14.20 -22.14 0.88
N SER A 86 -13.23 -22.62 1.67
CA SER A 86 -11.82 -22.22 1.61
C SER A 86 -10.95 -23.09 0.69
N GLU A 87 -11.55 -24.01 -0.08
CA GLU A 87 -10.84 -24.85 -1.05
C GLU A 87 -10.28 -24.03 -2.22
N TYR A 88 -10.97 -22.97 -2.64
CA TYR A 88 -10.69 -22.24 -3.88
C TYR A 88 -9.66 -21.12 -3.74
N ALA A 89 -9.59 -20.47 -2.58
CA ALA A 89 -8.67 -19.35 -2.32
C ALA A 89 -8.10 -19.39 -0.90
N THR A 90 -6.88 -18.88 -0.72
CA THR A 90 -6.30 -18.58 0.61
C THR A 90 -6.63 -17.15 1.01
N LEU A 91 -6.66 -16.91 2.31
CA LEU A 91 -6.71 -15.58 2.92
C LEU A 91 -5.46 -15.42 3.77
N GLU A 92 -4.61 -14.46 3.43
CA GLU A 92 -3.34 -14.20 4.09
C GLU A 92 -3.33 -12.82 4.73
N ARG A 93 -2.80 -12.75 5.94
CA ARG A 93 -2.52 -11.49 6.62
C ARG A 93 -1.03 -11.19 6.44
N ILE A 94 -0.73 -10.07 5.79
CA ILE A 94 0.63 -9.66 5.48
C ILE A 94 0.92 -8.37 6.25
N ASP A 95 1.85 -8.45 7.19
CA ASP A 95 2.34 -7.28 7.92
C ASP A 95 3.54 -6.69 7.18
N GLY A 96 3.53 -5.37 6.99
CA GLY A 96 4.67 -4.64 6.44
C GLY A 96 4.73 -3.21 6.96
N ASP A 97 5.71 -2.44 6.47
CA ASP A 97 5.92 -1.04 6.86
C ASP A 97 4.70 -0.14 6.56
N ALA A 98 3.86 -0.57 5.62
CA ALA A 98 2.63 0.09 5.21
C ALA A 98 1.44 -0.19 6.13
N GLY A 99 1.57 -1.10 7.09
CA GLY A 99 0.46 -1.66 7.86
C GLY A 99 0.17 -3.12 7.49
N THR A 100 -0.96 -3.62 7.97
CA THR A 100 -1.41 -4.99 7.73
C THR A 100 -2.35 -5.04 6.53
N SER A 101 -1.98 -5.72 5.46
CA SER A 101 -2.88 -6.01 4.34
C SER A 101 -3.50 -7.39 4.48
N ILE A 102 -4.70 -7.54 3.91
CA ILE A 102 -5.40 -8.83 3.79
C ILE A 102 -5.45 -9.19 2.31
N ARG A 103 -4.78 -10.28 1.94
CA ARG A 103 -4.61 -10.70 0.54
C ARG A 103 -5.27 -12.03 0.29
N LEU A 104 -6.00 -12.13 -0.82
CA LEU A 104 -6.49 -13.39 -1.36
C LEU A 104 -5.52 -13.87 -2.45
N SER A 105 -5.26 -15.17 -2.46
CA SER A 105 -4.47 -15.84 -3.51
C SER A 105 -5.20 -17.13 -3.94
N PRO A 106 -5.06 -17.56 -5.21
CA PRO A 106 -5.81 -18.69 -5.73
C PRO A 106 -5.23 -20.03 -5.25
N LYS A 107 -6.11 -21.02 -5.05
CA LYS A 107 -5.76 -22.41 -4.74
C LYS A 107 -6.26 -23.39 -5.79
N GLN A 108 -7.53 -23.25 -6.17
CA GLN A 108 -8.22 -24.14 -7.09
C GLN A 108 -9.34 -23.40 -7.81
N ASP A 109 -9.59 -23.76 -9.07
CA ASP A 109 -10.67 -23.20 -9.87
C ASP A 109 -12.05 -23.48 -9.23
N GLY A 110 -12.89 -22.46 -9.20
CA GLY A 110 -14.24 -22.52 -8.64
C GLY A 110 -14.73 -21.18 -8.10
N GLU A 111 -15.84 -21.20 -7.38
CA GLU A 111 -16.48 -20.00 -6.83
C GLU A 111 -16.72 -20.18 -5.33
N THR A 112 -16.56 -19.09 -4.58
CA THR A 112 -16.83 -19.01 -3.15
C THR A 112 -17.29 -17.61 -2.77
N VAL A 113 -17.61 -17.44 -1.50
CA VAL A 113 -17.96 -16.15 -0.91
C VAL A 113 -17.08 -15.94 0.31
N LEU A 114 -16.43 -14.79 0.38
CA LEU A 114 -15.78 -14.31 1.58
C LEU A 114 -16.83 -13.55 2.41
N VAL A 115 -17.15 -14.06 3.60
CA VAL A 115 -18.05 -13.41 4.54
C VAL A 115 -17.21 -12.49 5.43
N VAL A 116 -17.50 -11.19 5.38
CA VAL A 116 -16.82 -10.16 6.17
C VAL A 116 -17.78 -9.63 7.22
N THR A 117 -17.35 -9.57 8.48
CA THR A 117 -18.16 -9.06 9.59
C THR A 117 -17.39 -8.07 10.46
N TYR A 118 -18.05 -6.98 10.84
CA TYR A 118 -17.50 -5.96 11.74
C TYR A 118 -18.65 -5.12 12.32
N GLY A 119 -18.56 -4.77 13.61
CA GLY A 119 -19.57 -3.90 14.25
C GLY A 119 -21.02 -4.41 14.21
N GLY A 120 -21.23 -5.73 14.13
CA GLY A 120 -22.57 -6.33 13.98
C GLY A 120 -23.10 -6.37 12.54
N HIS A 121 -22.37 -5.79 11.58
CA HIS A 121 -22.67 -5.82 10.15
C HIS A 121 -21.99 -7.00 9.45
N GLN A 122 -22.59 -7.43 8.34
CA GLN A 122 -22.08 -8.52 7.51
C GLN A 122 -22.20 -8.16 6.02
N VAL A 123 -21.13 -8.41 5.26
CA VAL A 123 -21.10 -8.30 3.80
C VAL A 123 -20.59 -9.62 3.21
N GLU A 124 -21.20 -10.06 2.12
CA GLU A 124 -20.78 -11.22 1.35
C GLU A 124 -20.07 -10.75 0.08
N LEU A 125 -18.76 -11.03 -0.01
CA LEU A 125 -17.92 -10.70 -1.16
C LEU A 125 -17.81 -11.92 -2.09
N PRO A 126 -18.32 -11.86 -3.34
CA PRO A 126 -18.15 -12.93 -4.31
C PRO A 126 -16.68 -13.09 -4.72
N VAL A 127 -16.22 -14.34 -4.79
CA VAL A 127 -14.85 -14.69 -5.20
C VAL A 127 -14.89 -15.79 -6.25
N SER A 128 -14.36 -15.52 -7.44
CA SER A 128 -14.21 -16.51 -8.51
C SER A 128 -12.74 -16.76 -8.81
N VAL A 129 -12.36 -18.02 -8.91
CA VAL A 129 -10.99 -18.46 -9.20
C VAL A 129 -10.98 -19.25 -10.51
N GLN A 130 -10.09 -18.89 -11.42
CA GLN A 130 -9.91 -19.51 -12.72
C GLN A 130 -8.42 -19.67 -13.01
N SER A 131 -8.05 -20.76 -13.70
CA SER A 131 -6.66 -21.00 -14.11
C SER A 131 -5.65 -20.95 -12.94
N ALA A 132 -6.05 -21.38 -11.74
CA ALA A 132 -5.22 -21.38 -10.52
C ALA A 132 -3.93 -22.20 -10.67
N ALA A 133 -3.90 -23.16 -11.59
CA ALA A 133 -2.72 -23.98 -11.90
C ALA A 133 -1.80 -23.37 -12.99
N LYS A 134 -2.19 -22.26 -13.63
CA LYS A 134 -1.41 -21.64 -14.71
C LYS A 134 -0.60 -20.49 -14.16
N GLU A 135 0.71 -20.58 -14.32
CA GLU A 135 1.63 -19.47 -14.07
C GLU A 135 2.04 -18.84 -15.42
N PRO A 136 1.37 -17.77 -15.88
CA PRO A 136 1.76 -17.10 -17.12
C PRO A 136 3.18 -16.53 -16.99
N PRO A 137 3.95 -16.33 -18.07
CA PRO A 137 5.23 -15.60 -17.97
C PRO A 137 5.00 -14.14 -17.53
N LEU A 138 6.03 -13.46 -17.03
CA LEU A 138 5.95 -12.02 -16.76
C LEU A 138 5.86 -11.25 -18.08
N SER A 139 4.87 -10.37 -18.17
CA SER A 139 4.70 -9.45 -19.28
C SER A 139 5.66 -8.28 -19.17
N PHE A 140 6.36 -7.95 -20.26
CA PHE A 140 7.18 -6.74 -20.26
C PHE A 140 6.30 -5.50 -20.09
N ARG A 141 5.18 -5.42 -20.81
CA ARG A 141 4.26 -4.27 -20.75
C ARG A 141 3.50 -4.17 -19.43
N LEU A 142 2.99 -5.28 -18.89
CA LEU A 142 2.08 -5.27 -17.75
C LEU A 142 2.77 -5.47 -16.39
N ASP A 143 3.96 -6.09 -16.36
CA ASP A 143 4.64 -6.41 -15.11
C ASP A 143 5.98 -5.69 -14.95
N VAL A 144 6.71 -5.40 -16.04
CA VAL A 144 8.06 -4.82 -15.98
C VAL A 144 8.04 -3.31 -16.19
N MET A 145 7.35 -2.83 -17.21
CA MET A 145 7.25 -1.40 -17.50
C MET A 145 6.66 -0.58 -16.34
N PRO A 146 5.61 -1.05 -15.65
CA PRO A 146 5.05 -0.34 -14.50
C PRO A 146 6.05 -0.19 -13.35
N VAL A 147 7.01 -1.12 -13.17
CA VAL A 147 8.07 -0.97 -12.16
C VAL A 147 8.84 0.34 -12.34
N PHE A 148 9.16 0.71 -13.58
CA PHE A 148 9.89 1.96 -13.85
C PHE A 148 9.05 3.21 -13.58
N ALA A 149 7.75 3.16 -13.84
CA ALA A 149 6.82 4.24 -13.52
C ALA A 149 6.62 4.38 -12.01
N ARG A 150 6.30 3.27 -11.35
CA ARG A 150 6.16 3.13 -9.90
C ARG A 150 7.37 3.66 -9.15
N ALA A 151 8.56 3.33 -9.62
CA ALA A 151 9.84 3.70 -9.01
C ALA A 151 10.31 5.11 -9.38
N GLY A 152 9.58 5.84 -10.23
CA GLY A 152 9.96 7.18 -10.69
C GLY A 152 11.14 7.22 -11.67
N CYS A 153 11.55 6.09 -12.24
CA CYS A 153 12.69 5.98 -13.15
C CYS A 153 12.44 6.67 -14.50
N ASN A 154 11.22 6.49 -15.05
CA ASN A 154 10.82 7.02 -16.36
C ASN A 154 10.05 8.36 -16.24
N MET A 155 10.32 9.12 -15.18
CA MET A 155 9.78 10.47 -14.97
C MET A 155 10.59 11.51 -15.74
N GLY A 156 9.99 12.66 -16.04
CA GLY A 156 10.62 13.75 -16.79
C GLY A 156 11.88 14.33 -16.14
N SER A 157 12.07 14.11 -14.84
CA SER A 157 13.27 14.51 -14.10
C SER A 157 14.48 13.59 -14.33
N CYS A 158 14.27 12.35 -14.77
CA CYS A 158 15.28 11.29 -14.87
C CYS A 158 15.31 10.65 -16.28
N HIS A 159 15.17 9.33 -16.40
CA HIS A 159 15.28 8.63 -17.68
C HIS A 159 14.10 8.89 -18.61
N GLY A 160 12.97 9.41 -18.09
CA GLY A 160 11.84 9.89 -18.89
C GLY A 160 12.04 11.29 -19.50
N ALA A 161 13.15 11.97 -19.20
CA ALA A 161 13.49 13.23 -19.85
C ALA A 161 13.71 13.02 -21.36
N ALA A 162 13.45 14.02 -22.20
CA ALA A 162 13.59 13.92 -23.66
C ALA A 162 14.98 13.43 -24.11
N ARG A 163 16.05 13.79 -23.37
CA ARG A 163 17.43 13.34 -23.61
C ARG A 163 17.85 12.13 -22.75
N GLY A 164 16.99 11.67 -21.84
CA GLY A 164 17.33 10.71 -20.79
C GLY A 164 18.41 11.21 -19.83
N LYS A 165 19.09 10.26 -19.17
CA LYS A 165 20.26 10.49 -18.31
C LYS A 165 21.36 9.49 -18.66
N ASP A 166 22.59 9.96 -18.77
CA ASP A 166 23.79 9.14 -18.95
C ASP A 166 23.70 8.13 -20.10
N GLY A 167 23.09 8.54 -21.23
CA GLY A 167 22.91 7.70 -22.41
C GLY A 167 21.83 6.61 -22.25
N PHE A 168 20.95 6.71 -21.25
CA PHE A 168 19.79 5.85 -21.10
C PHE A 168 18.51 6.68 -20.98
N ARG A 169 17.54 6.36 -21.85
CA ARG A 169 16.22 6.98 -21.89
C ARG A 169 15.14 5.92 -21.92
N LEU A 170 14.06 6.20 -21.21
CA LEU A 170 12.79 5.50 -21.26
C LEU A 170 11.74 6.51 -21.71
N SER A 171 10.66 6.05 -22.31
CA SER A 171 9.53 6.89 -22.62
C SER A 171 8.90 7.40 -21.32
N LEU A 172 8.45 8.66 -21.35
CA LEU A 172 7.79 9.26 -20.19
C LEU A 172 6.62 8.36 -19.78
N PHE A 173 6.56 7.94 -18.51
CA PHE A 173 5.55 7.03 -17.97
C PHE A 173 5.35 5.68 -18.68
N GLY A 174 6.20 5.30 -19.65
CA GLY A 174 6.06 4.03 -20.38
C GLY A 174 5.19 4.09 -21.65
N PHE A 175 4.90 5.28 -22.20
CA PHE A 175 4.07 5.47 -23.41
C PHE A 175 4.60 4.82 -24.72
N ASP A 176 5.88 4.43 -24.79
CA ASP A 176 6.48 3.70 -25.92
C ASP A 176 7.14 2.39 -25.41
N PRO A 177 6.33 1.38 -25.02
CA PRO A 177 6.88 0.15 -24.45
C PRO A 177 7.72 -0.63 -25.46
N ALA A 178 7.42 -0.52 -26.77
CA ALA A 178 8.21 -1.19 -27.80
C ALA A 178 9.64 -0.60 -27.91
N GLY A 179 9.74 0.73 -27.94
CA GLY A 179 11.05 1.39 -27.91
C GLY A 179 11.76 1.22 -26.57
N ASP A 180 11.04 1.22 -25.45
CA ASP A 180 11.63 1.02 -24.13
C ASP A 180 12.22 -0.37 -23.95
N TYR A 181 11.53 -1.40 -24.45
CA TYR A 181 12.09 -2.75 -24.53
C TYR A 181 13.41 -2.77 -25.30
N HIS A 182 13.45 -2.11 -26.48
CA HIS A 182 14.66 -2.04 -27.29
C HIS A 182 15.81 -1.30 -26.57
N ARG A 183 15.52 -0.14 -25.97
CA ARG A 183 16.52 0.66 -25.23
C ARG A 183 17.07 -0.09 -24.02
N LEU A 184 16.19 -0.81 -23.32
CA LEU A 184 16.58 -1.58 -22.15
C LEU A 184 17.42 -2.82 -22.52
N THR A 185 17.04 -3.55 -23.57
CA THR A 185 17.61 -4.88 -23.87
C THR A 185 18.63 -4.89 -25.02
N ARG A 186 18.53 -3.99 -26.01
CA ARG A 186 19.27 -4.08 -27.29
C ARG A 186 20.18 -2.89 -27.61
N GLU A 187 19.87 -1.69 -27.16
CA GLU A 187 20.66 -0.49 -27.53
C GLU A 187 22.10 -0.55 -27.00
N MET A 188 22.30 -1.16 -25.83
CA MET A 188 23.64 -1.43 -25.27
C MET A 188 23.69 -2.84 -24.65
N PRO A 189 23.82 -3.89 -25.49
CA PRO A 189 23.76 -5.28 -25.04
C PRO A 189 24.78 -5.58 -23.94
N GLY A 190 24.36 -6.35 -22.93
CA GLY A 190 25.22 -6.77 -21.80
C GLY A 190 25.55 -5.67 -20.78
N ARG A 191 25.27 -4.39 -21.07
CA ARG A 191 25.53 -3.29 -20.12
C ARG A 191 24.41 -3.13 -19.09
N ARG A 192 23.14 -3.20 -19.51
CA ARG A 192 21.98 -2.93 -18.62
C ARG A 192 21.42 -4.20 -18.00
N ILE A 193 21.36 -5.26 -18.79
CA ILE A 193 20.83 -6.58 -18.43
C ILE A 193 21.95 -7.60 -18.58
N ASN A 194 22.08 -8.44 -17.55
CA ASN A 194 22.97 -9.59 -17.53
C ASN A 194 22.13 -10.85 -17.32
N LEU A 195 21.93 -11.63 -18.38
CA LEU A 195 21.14 -12.87 -18.32
C LEU A 195 21.83 -13.97 -17.51
N ALA A 196 23.17 -13.94 -17.42
CA ALA A 196 23.94 -14.92 -16.65
C ALA A 196 23.96 -14.60 -15.15
N ASN A 197 23.75 -13.33 -14.79
CA ASN A 197 23.60 -12.89 -13.40
C ASN A 197 22.48 -11.83 -13.31
N PRO A 198 21.20 -12.25 -13.22
CA PRO A 198 20.06 -11.35 -13.20
C PRO A 198 20.13 -10.28 -12.11
N GLU A 199 20.43 -10.65 -10.86
CA GLU A 199 20.65 -9.71 -9.75
C GLU A 199 21.81 -8.74 -10.01
N GLY A 200 22.83 -9.19 -10.74
CA GLY A 200 23.99 -8.42 -11.17
C GLY A 200 23.72 -7.44 -12.30
N SER A 201 22.51 -7.39 -12.85
CA SER A 201 22.15 -6.45 -13.92
C SER A 201 22.23 -5.01 -13.40
N LEU A 202 22.89 -4.11 -14.14
CA LEU A 202 23.02 -2.71 -13.71
C LEU A 202 21.67 -2.03 -13.49
N VAL A 203 20.63 -2.40 -14.26
CA VAL A 203 19.28 -1.86 -14.03
C VAL A 203 18.75 -2.20 -12.63
N VAL A 204 19.02 -3.41 -12.13
CA VAL A 204 18.64 -3.85 -10.78
C VAL A 204 19.55 -3.19 -9.74
N GLN A 205 20.88 -3.29 -9.92
CA GLN A 205 21.85 -2.76 -8.94
C GLN A 205 21.70 -1.25 -8.70
N LYS A 206 21.42 -0.46 -9.74
CA LYS A 206 21.18 0.99 -9.62
C LYS A 206 19.87 1.28 -8.91
N ALA A 207 18.82 0.49 -9.18
CA ALA A 207 17.51 0.68 -8.56
C ALA A 207 17.51 0.34 -7.07
N VAL A 208 18.21 -0.72 -6.66
CA VAL A 208 18.32 -1.13 -5.25
C VAL A 208 19.43 -0.39 -4.48
N GLY A 209 20.19 0.48 -5.15
CA GLY A 209 21.26 1.27 -4.55
C GLY A 209 22.55 0.50 -4.24
N ALA A 210 22.76 -0.68 -4.84
CA ALA A 210 23.97 -1.48 -4.66
C ALA A 210 25.20 -0.87 -5.35
N VAL A 211 24.98 0.02 -6.32
CA VAL A 211 26.04 0.80 -6.99
C VAL A 211 25.61 2.26 -7.13
N PRO A 212 26.55 3.23 -7.23
CA PRO A 212 26.21 4.66 -7.24
C PRO A 212 25.24 5.05 -8.35
N HIS A 213 24.12 5.68 -8.03
CA HIS A 213 23.12 6.15 -9.00
C HIS A 213 22.74 7.58 -8.65
N THR A 214 22.79 8.50 -9.63
CA THR A 214 22.43 9.91 -9.43
C THR A 214 20.98 10.07 -8.99
N GLY A 215 20.08 9.19 -9.44
CA GLY A 215 18.71 9.14 -8.95
C GLY A 215 18.56 8.60 -7.52
N GLY A 216 19.63 8.07 -6.92
CA GLY A 216 19.57 7.38 -5.64
C GLY A 216 18.87 6.01 -5.72
N LYS A 217 18.67 5.42 -4.55
CA LYS A 217 17.92 4.17 -4.38
C LYS A 217 16.44 4.40 -4.66
N ARG A 218 15.80 3.45 -5.34
CA ARG A 218 14.39 3.53 -5.76
C ARG A 218 13.48 2.52 -5.05
N PHE A 219 14.00 1.36 -4.67
CA PHE A 219 13.29 0.37 -3.87
C PHE A 219 14.27 -0.57 -3.17
N GLU A 220 13.78 -1.35 -2.21
CA GLU A 220 14.56 -2.31 -1.43
C GLU A 220 14.97 -3.53 -2.27
N LYS A 221 16.07 -4.20 -1.89
CA LYS A 221 16.59 -5.38 -2.63
C LYS A 221 15.59 -6.55 -2.59
N ASP A 222 14.91 -6.72 -1.48
CA ASP A 222 13.92 -7.75 -1.19
C ASP A 222 12.48 -7.33 -1.52
N SER A 223 12.29 -6.19 -2.18
CA SER A 223 10.97 -5.76 -2.63
C SER A 223 10.47 -6.58 -3.82
N GLU A 224 9.15 -6.71 -3.94
CA GLU A 224 8.49 -7.33 -5.11
C GLU A 224 8.89 -6.63 -6.43
N LEU A 225 9.17 -5.31 -6.40
CA LEU A 225 9.65 -4.58 -7.58
C LEU A 225 11.02 -5.08 -8.06
N ALA A 226 11.94 -5.34 -7.13
CA ALA A 226 13.24 -5.92 -7.47
C ALA A 226 13.09 -7.36 -7.97
N ASP A 227 12.29 -8.16 -7.27
CA ASP A 227 12.04 -9.56 -7.61
C ASP A 227 11.39 -9.73 -9.00
N ARG A 228 10.38 -8.90 -9.35
CA ARG A 228 9.77 -8.88 -10.69
C ARG A 228 10.81 -8.63 -11.79
N LEU A 229 11.70 -7.65 -11.61
CA LEU A 229 12.78 -7.40 -12.58
C LEU A 229 13.73 -8.58 -12.69
N ILE A 230 14.13 -9.16 -11.56
CA ILE A 230 15.05 -10.30 -11.50
C ILE A 230 14.44 -11.52 -12.18
N ARG A 231 13.19 -11.89 -11.85
CA ARG A 231 12.47 -13.00 -12.49
C ARG A 231 12.31 -12.80 -13.99
N TRP A 232 11.96 -11.60 -14.44
CA TRP A 232 11.86 -11.30 -15.87
C TRP A 232 13.21 -11.46 -16.59
N ILE A 233 14.29 -10.96 -15.99
CA ILE A 233 15.65 -11.11 -16.54
C ILE A 233 16.09 -12.58 -16.55
N ALA A 234 15.83 -13.31 -15.46
CA ALA A 234 16.14 -14.74 -15.35
C ALA A 234 15.38 -15.58 -16.40
N ALA A 235 14.15 -15.17 -16.75
CA ALA A 235 13.37 -15.75 -17.84
C ALA A 235 13.84 -15.34 -19.25
N GLY A 236 14.99 -14.66 -19.37
CA GLY A 236 15.58 -14.28 -20.64
C GLY A 236 15.26 -12.85 -21.10
N ALA A 237 14.68 -12.01 -20.23
CA ALA A 237 14.25 -10.65 -20.55
C ALA A 237 13.39 -10.58 -21.83
N GLN A 238 12.44 -11.52 -21.93
CA GLN A 238 11.60 -11.68 -23.12
C GLN A 238 10.65 -10.48 -23.27
N ASN A 239 10.36 -10.13 -24.53
CA ASN A 239 9.24 -9.25 -24.82
C ASN A 239 7.93 -10.05 -24.73
N ASP A 240 6.80 -9.36 -24.70
CA ASP A 240 5.50 -10.02 -24.75
C ASP A 240 5.30 -10.85 -26.04
N PRO A 241 4.54 -11.97 -25.98
CA PRO A 241 4.25 -12.81 -27.14
C PRO A 241 3.72 -12.01 -28.33
N ASN A 242 4.10 -12.42 -29.55
CA ASN A 242 3.69 -11.76 -30.80
C ASN A 242 3.91 -10.24 -30.79
N ALA A 243 5.04 -9.81 -30.22
CA ALA A 243 5.41 -8.39 -30.04
C ALA A 243 4.38 -7.56 -29.26
N GLY A 244 3.62 -8.19 -28.38
CA GLY A 244 2.57 -7.57 -27.58
C GLY A 244 1.20 -7.46 -28.27
N LYS A 245 1.01 -8.09 -29.44
CA LYS A 245 -0.30 -8.13 -30.10
C LYS A 245 -1.35 -8.88 -29.30
N ASP A 246 -0.93 -9.92 -28.59
CA ASP A 246 -1.81 -10.75 -27.77
C ASP A 246 -1.81 -10.31 -26.31
N THR A 247 -1.09 -9.22 -25.97
CA THR A 247 -1.12 -8.66 -24.63
C THR A 247 -2.43 -7.91 -24.42
N PRO A 248 -3.19 -8.23 -23.36
CA PRO A 248 -4.40 -7.49 -23.03
C PRO A 248 -4.10 -6.00 -22.84
N LYS A 249 -4.95 -5.15 -23.40
CA LYS A 249 -4.82 -3.68 -23.27
C LYS A 249 -5.48 -3.22 -22.00
N LEU A 250 -4.84 -2.32 -21.28
CA LEU A 250 -5.45 -1.62 -20.15
C LEU A 250 -6.68 -0.82 -20.62
N GLN A 251 -7.81 -1.01 -19.95
CA GLN A 251 -9.06 -0.32 -20.23
C GLN A 251 -9.42 0.69 -19.15
N ALA A 252 -9.21 0.34 -17.88
CA ALA A 252 -9.51 1.18 -16.73
C ALA A 252 -8.62 0.84 -15.54
N VAL A 253 -8.52 1.78 -14.60
CA VAL A 253 -7.95 1.57 -13.27
C VAL A 253 -8.96 2.11 -12.28
N ASP A 254 -9.41 1.27 -11.36
CA ASP A 254 -10.26 1.65 -10.25
C ASP A 254 -9.39 1.80 -8.99
N LEU A 255 -9.69 2.80 -8.16
CA LEU A 255 -8.99 3.05 -6.91
C LEU A 255 -10.02 3.01 -5.78
N TYR A 256 -9.78 2.15 -4.80
CA TYR A 256 -10.71 1.89 -3.71
C TYR A 256 -10.11 2.23 -2.35
N PRO A 257 -10.93 2.64 -1.37
CA PRO A 257 -12.35 3.01 -1.49
C PRO A 257 -12.57 4.27 -2.36
N PRO A 258 -13.76 4.43 -2.98
CA PRO A 258 -14.01 5.52 -3.93
C PRO A 258 -14.12 6.90 -3.27
N THR A 259 -14.42 6.94 -1.97
CA THR A 259 -14.50 8.17 -1.15
C THR A 259 -14.07 7.85 0.26
N THR A 260 -13.48 8.81 0.97
CA THR A 260 -13.11 8.66 2.39
C THR A 260 -13.30 9.98 3.12
N LEU A 261 -13.90 9.94 4.32
CA LEU A 261 -14.01 11.06 5.24
C LEU A 261 -13.25 10.72 6.53
N LEU A 262 -12.06 11.29 6.69
CA LEU A 262 -11.20 11.09 7.85
C LEU A 262 -11.46 12.16 8.91
N GLU A 263 -11.38 11.77 10.18
CA GLU A 263 -11.53 12.68 11.30
C GLU A 263 -10.22 12.83 12.09
N GLY A 264 -9.80 14.08 12.26
CA GLY A 264 -8.58 14.44 12.98
C GLY A 264 -7.31 14.14 12.21
N GLU A 265 -6.19 14.35 12.88
CA GLU A 265 -4.86 14.05 12.34
C GLU A 265 -4.48 12.59 12.58
N GLN A 266 -3.65 12.04 11.68
CA GLN A 266 -3.09 10.69 11.73
C GLN A 266 -4.12 9.55 11.59
N ALA A 267 -5.36 9.85 11.19
CA ALA A 267 -6.28 8.83 10.73
C ALA A 267 -5.77 8.27 9.40
N THR A 268 -5.86 6.96 9.22
CA THR A 268 -5.31 6.26 8.06
C THR A 268 -6.39 5.55 7.25
N GLN A 269 -6.12 5.41 5.96
CA GLN A 269 -6.93 4.62 5.04
C GLN A 269 -6.01 3.99 4.01
N GLN A 270 -6.01 2.65 3.94
CA GLN A 270 -5.32 1.93 2.88
C GLN A 270 -6.16 1.99 1.60
N LEU A 271 -5.47 2.18 0.46
CA LEU A 271 -6.05 2.13 -0.87
C LEU A 271 -5.62 0.87 -1.64
N VAL A 272 -6.48 0.41 -2.54
CA VAL A 272 -6.21 -0.69 -3.48
C VAL A 272 -6.51 -0.22 -4.90
N ALA A 273 -5.57 -0.47 -5.82
CA ALA A 273 -5.73 -0.15 -7.23
C ALA A 273 -5.97 -1.44 -8.03
N VAL A 274 -7.07 -1.48 -8.79
CA VAL A 274 -7.44 -2.63 -9.64
C VAL A 274 -7.44 -2.20 -11.10
N ALA A 275 -6.62 -2.84 -11.93
CA ALA A 275 -6.56 -2.61 -13.36
C ALA A 275 -7.48 -3.59 -14.11
N ARG A 276 -8.26 -3.08 -15.08
CA ARG A 276 -9.14 -3.88 -15.94
C ARG A 276 -8.61 -3.95 -17.37
N PHE A 277 -8.65 -5.13 -17.97
CA PHE A 277 -8.03 -5.41 -19.26
C PHE A 277 -9.02 -5.83 -20.35
N SER A 278 -8.61 -5.69 -21.61
CA SER A 278 -9.46 -5.92 -22.78
C SER A 278 -9.88 -7.37 -23.03
N ASP A 279 -9.25 -8.33 -22.37
CA ASP A 279 -9.64 -9.74 -22.38
C ASP A 279 -10.67 -10.08 -21.26
N GLY A 280 -11.10 -9.06 -20.51
CA GLY A 280 -12.05 -9.18 -19.42
C GLY A 280 -11.44 -9.64 -18.10
N THR A 281 -10.11 -9.76 -18.00
CA THR A 281 -9.41 -9.98 -16.72
C THR A 281 -9.25 -8.67 -15.94
N ASP A 282 -9.08 -8.79 -14.64
CA ASP A 282 -8.64 -7.71 -13.76
C ASP A 282 -7.42 -8.14 -12.94
N ARG A 283 -6.73 -7.16 -12.36
CA ARG A 283 -5.53 -7.40 -11.54
C ARG A 283 -5.42 -6.37 -10.44
N ASP A 284 -5.11 -6.81 -9.22
CA ASP A 284 -4.56 -5.92 -8.21
C ASP A 284 -3.17 -5.43 -8.68
N VAL A 285 -3.04 -4.12 -8.83
CA VAL A 285 -1.83 -3.43 -9.25
C VAL A 285 -1.33 -2.44 -8.20
N THR A 286 -1.80 -2.55 -6.95
CA THR A 286 -1.47 -1.67 -5.83
C THR A 286 0.04 -1.50 -5.64
N ASP A 287 0.82 -2.57 -5.83
CA ASP A 287 2.29 -2.52 -5.73
C ASP A 287 2.98 -1.93 -6.97
N LEU A 288 2.28 -1.86 -8.11
CA LEU A 288 2.77 -1.39 -9.41
C LEU A 288 2.32 0.02 -9.78
N VAL A 289 1.42 0.65 -9.03
CA VAL A 289 0.93 2.00 -9.34
C VAL A 289 1.77 3.09 -8.68
N TRP A 290 2.05 4.15 -9.42
CA TRP A 290 2.55 5.37 -8.79
C TRP A 290 1.42 6.07 -8.03
N TYR A 291 1.65 6.44 -6.77
CA TYR A 291 0.72 7.21 -5.96
C TYR A 291 1.18 8.66 -5.77
N GLY A 292 0.23 9.58 -5.63
CA GLY A 292 0.50 10.96 -5.20
C GLY A 292 -0.77 11.66 -4.73
N SER A 293 -0.63 12.72 -3.94
CA SER A 293 -1.73 13.60 -3.53
C SER A 293 -1.50 15.00 -4.08
N ASN A 294 -2.58 15.69 -4.42
CA ASN A 294 -2.50 17.10 -4.83
C ASN A 294 -2.44 18.05 -3.62
N ASN A 295 -2.63 17.54 -2.40
CA ASN A 295 -2.64 18.31 -1.16
C ASN A 295 -2.08 17.48 0.02
N ASP A 296 -0.78 17.21 0.00
CA ASP A 296 -0.07 16.44 1.05
C ASP A 296 -0.24 17.02 2.47
N SER A 297 -0.54 18.32 2.58
CA SER A 297 -0.77 18.97 3.89
C SER A 297 -2.07 18.49 4.56
N SER A 298 -3.05 18.05 3.77
CA SER A 298 -4.31 17.51 4.26
C SER A 298 -4.31 16.00 4.23
N VAL A 299 -3.89 15.38 3.12
CA VAL A 299 -3.76 13.91 3.05
C VAL A 299 -2.49 13.56 2.30
N ALA A 300 -1.53 12.98 3.03
CA ALA A 300 -0.33 12.39 2.45
C ALA A 300 -0.61 10.93 2.06
N ILE A 301 0.08 10.41 1.05
CA ILE A 301 0.02 9.00 0.65
C ILE A 301 1.42 8.40 0.54
N THR A 302 1.59 7.21 1.09
CA THR A 302 2.81 6.42 0.94
C THR A 302 2.84 5.74 -0.42
N SER A 303 4.03 5.35 -0.85
CA SER A 303 4.19 4.61 -2.10
C SER A 303 3.53 3.22 -2.09
N SER A 304 3.18 2.69 -0.92
CA SER A 304 2.44 1.44 -0.72
C SER A 304 0.92 1.60 -0.71
N GLY A 305 0.41 2.82 -0.98
CA GLY A 305 -1.03 3.07 -1.04
C GLY A 305 -1.69 3.35 0.31
N ASN A 306 -0.93 3.65 1.38
CA ASN A 306 -1.51 4.01 2.67
C ASN A 306 -1.57 5.53 2.83
N THR A 307 -2.76 6.06 3.14
CA THR A 307 -2.98 7.49 3.35
C THR A 307 -2.95 7.84 4.84
N ALA A 308 -2.53 9.06 5.16
CA ALA A 308 -2.57 9.60 6.50
C ALA A 308 -3.11 11.04 6.49
N SER A 309 -4.07 11.33 7.36
CA SER A 309 -4.63 12.67 7.50
C SER A 309 -3.67 13.62 8.22
N GLY A 310 -3.59 14.84 7.71
CA GLY A 310 -2.94 15.99 8.31
C GLY A 310 -3.98 17.04 8.67
N GLN A 311 -3.82 18.25 8.11
CA GLN A 311 -4.71 19.37 8.37
C GLN A 311 -6.10 19.20 7.72
N ARG A 312 -7.09 19.90 8.26
CA ARG A 312 -8.43 19.99 7.67
C ARG A 312 -8.33 20.43 6.20
N GLY A 313 -9.02 19.72 5.31
CA GLY A 313 -9.02 20.02 3.89
C GLY A 313 -9.55 18.85 3.06
N GLU A 314 -9.49 19.02 1.75
CA GLU A 314 -9.77 17.97 0.78
C GLU A 314 -8.49 17.72 -0.03
N SER A 315 -8.28 16.45 -0.37
CA SER A 315 -7.21 16.01 -1.27
C SER A 315 -7.77 15.05 -2.30
N PHE A 316 -7.32 15.17 -3.54
CA PHE A 316 -7.44 14.12 -4.53
C PHE A 316 -6.19 13.26 -4.49
N VAL A 317 -6.35 12.03 -4.03
CA VAL A 317 -5.30 11.02 -4.03
C VAL A 317 -5.37 10.26 -5.35
N MET A 318 -4.24 10.23 -6.05
CA MET A 318 -4.12 9.69 -7.40
C MET A 318 -3.31 8.41 -7.41
N ALA A 319 -3.70 7.48 -8.28
CA ALA A 319 -2.94 6.30 -8.64
C ALA A 319 -2.75 6.27 -10.16
N ARG A 320 -1.55 5.88 -10.62
CA ARG A 320 -1.23 5.74 -12.03
C ARG A 320 -0.68 4.36 -12.34
N TYR A 321 -1.33 3.66 -13.26
CA TYR A 321 -0.86 2.41 -13.84
C TYR A 321 -0.79 2.57 -15.36
N ASP A 322 0.39 2.35 -15.93
CA ASP A 322 0.65 2.53 -17.36
C ASP A 322 0.19 3.91 -17.88
N THR A 323 -0.82 3.95 -18.75
CA THR A 323 -1.30 5.15 -19.42
C THR A 323 -2.47 5.83 -18.69
N ILE A 324 -3.06 5.19 -17.68
CA ILE A 324 -4.24 5.69 -16.97
C ILE A 324 -3.85 6.22 -15.58
N THR A 325 -4.35 7.42 -15.27
CA THR A 325 -4.35 8.00 -13.93
C THR A 325 -5.79 8.09 -13.45
N VAL A 326 -6.06 7.57 -12.25
CA VAL A 326 -7.34 7.68 -11.53
C VAL A 326 -7.09 8.43 -10.22
N GLY A 327 -8.12 9.07 -9.66
CA GLY A 327 -8.03 9.66 -8.34
C GLY A 327 -9.35 9.60 -7.58
N VAL A 328 -9.24 9.58 -6.25
CA VAL A 328 -10.38 9.55 -5.32
C VAL A 328 -10.28 10.73 -4.35
N PRO A 329 -11.42 11.34 -3.97
CA PRO A 329 -11.45 12.40 -2.96
C PRO A 329 -11.31 11.81 -1.56
N ILE A 330 -10.45 12.41 -0.75
CA ILE A 330 -10.34 12.17 0.68
C ILE A 330 -10.47 13.52 1.40
N VAL A 331 -11.44 13.60 2.30
CA VAL A 331 -11.73 14.80 3.09
C VAL A 331 -11.28 14.57 4.52
N VAL A 332 -10.64 15.58 5.12
CA VAL A 332 -10.24 15.59 6.53
C VAL A 332 -11.02 16.67 7.26
N ILE A 333 -11.73 16.28 8.32
CA ILE A 333 -12.40 17.20 9.25
C ILE A 333 -11.70 17.21 10.62
N PRO A 334 -11.80 18.30 11.40
CA PRO A 334 -11.33 18.31 12.78
C PRO A 334 -12.07 17.28 13.63
N LYS A 335 -11.42 16.79 14.70
CA LYS A 335 -12.07 15.92 15.68
C LYS A 335 -13.22 16.63 16.37
N ASN A 336 -14.33 15.92 16.57
CA ASN A 336 -15.50 16.44 17.28
C ASN A 336 -16.02 17.74 16.66
N LEU A 337 -16.01 17.82 15.32
CA LEU A 337 -16.53 18.98 14.61
C LEU A 337 -18.03 19.12 14.88
N THR A 338 -18.40 20.09 15.72
CA THR A 338 -19.79 20.55 15.81
C THR A 338 -20.03 21.56 14.70
N PHE A 339 -20.80 21.17 13.69
CA PHE A 339 -21.22 22.07 12.62
C PHE A 339 -22.63 22.58 12.90
N GLU A 340 -22.77 23.90 12.96
CA GLU A 340 -24.06 24.57 12.92
C GLU A 340 -24.14 25.33 11.59
N TYR A 341 -25.22 25.12 10.85
CA TYR A 341 -25.48 25.95 9.67
C TYR A 341 -25.62 27.40 10.16
N PRO A 342 -24.89 28.36 9.56
CA PRO A 342 -25.09 29.76 9.88
C PRO A 342 -26.55 30.14 9.58
N GLU A 343 -27.13 31.02 10.39
CA GLU A 343 -28.42 31.63 10.06
C GLU A 343 -28.31 32.28 8.68
N GLN A 344 -29.18 31.84 7.76
CA GLN A 344 -29.28 32.45 6.44
C GLN A 344 -30.14 33.71 6.57
N ASP A 345 -29.56 34.88 6.30
CA ASP A 345 -30.28 36.15 6.21
C ASP A 345 -31.15 36.19 4.94
N GLY A 346 -32.29 35.51 4.98
CA GLY A 346 -33.32 35.54 3.93
C GLY A 346 -32.83 35.25 2.52
N ASN A 347 -33.72 35.46 1.54
CA ASN A 347 -33.34 35.43 0.14
C ASN A 347 -32.38 36.58 -0.15
N THR A 348 -31.25 36.28 -0.78
CA THR A 348 -30.46 37.32 -1.43
C THR A 348 -31.20 37.80 -2.68
N TRP A 349 -30.81 38.97 -3.21
CA TRP A 349 -31.33 39.46 -4.49
C TRP A 349 -31.10 38.48 -5.67
N ILE A 350 -30.19 37.51 -5.52
CA ILE A 350 -29.94 36.44 -6.49
C ILE A 350 -31.05 35.39 -6.41
N ASP A 351 -31.54 35.06 -5.21
CA ASP A 351 -32.58 34.07 -4.99
C ASP A 351 -33.97 34.56 -5.47
N GLU A 352 -34.13 35.86 -5.71
CA GLU A 352 -35.33 36.45 -6.33
C GLU A 352 -35.37 36.30 -7.86
N LEU A 353 -34.27 35.86 -8.49
CA LEU A 353 -34.15 35.72 -9.95
C LEU A 353 -34.41 34.30 -10.47
N VAL A 354 -34.75 33.33 -9.60
CA VAL A 354 -34.90 31.90 -9.94
C VAL A 354 -36.32 31.40 -9.71
#